data_AF-A0AA36IP13-F1
#
_entry.id   AF-A0AA36IP13-F1
#
_cell.length_a   1.000
_cell.length_b   1.000
_cell.length_c   1.000
_cell.angle_alpha   90.00
_cell.angle_beta   90.00
_cell.angle_gamma   90.00
#
_symmetry.space_group_name_H-M   'P 1'
#
loop_
_entity.id
_entity.type
_entity.pdbx_description
1 polymer ?
#
loop_
_entity_poly.entity_id
_entity_poly.type
_entity_poly.pdbx_seq_one_letter_code
_entity_poly.pdbx_strand_id
1 'polypeptide(L)'
;MVLKELVDLFEGPACGFRVGQFPSIDQDELFLTVALDDEEVMEAIGQEEEFPAMLSEEAYRAHICPTDDSRGGGIFRESRYGEHIDGTPHTNRYPGYVRFHLRFREILAPWNEAERIRLLRRRMRKFVKLHRLVEEGIAKQVFCAHHWHDLTKFRREKRWNDPFALLQWPSEEIPDCIQLYFGPDVAFFFHWFNAYTRWLLCPAILSMPIFLQEQVAARPMSWGGLTP
;
A
#
# COMPACT_ATOMS: atom_id res chain seq x y z
N MET A 1 -33.47 15.95 -0.47
CA MET A 1 -34.09 14.89 0.36
C MET A 1 -33.12 13.74 0.60
N VAL A 2 -32.59 13.12 -0.46
CA VAL A 2 -31.68 11.95 -0.38
C VAL A 2 -30.43 12.16 0.50
N LEU A 3 -29.77 13.32 0.44
CA LEU A 3 -28.59 13.59 1.26
C LEU A 3 -28.89 13.49 2.77
N LYS A 4 -30.02 14.05 3.21
CA LYS A 4 -30.41 14.01 4.61
C LYS A 4 -30.63 12.57 5.07
N GLU A 5 -31.30 11.76 4.24
CA GLU A 5 -31.50 10.34 4.53
C GLU A 5 -30.17 9.57 4.60
N LEU A 6 -29.18 9.89 3.76
CA LEU A 6 -27.84 9.30 3.84
C LEU A 6 -27.09 9.70 5.11
N VAL A 7 -27.21 10.96 5.52
CA VAL A 7 -26.61 11.47 6.77
C VAL A 7 -27.27 10.78 7.97
N ASP A 8 -28.61 10.78 8.03
CA ASP A 8 -29.38 10.14 9.09
C ASP A 8 -29.06 8.63 9.18
N LEU A 9 -28.86 7.97 8.02
CA LEU A 9 -28.45 6.57 7.95
C LEU A 9 -27.03 6.35 8.51
N PHE A 10 -26.06 7.18 8.12
CA PHE A 10 -24.67 7.03 8.56
C PHE A 10 -24.43 7.46 10.01
N GLU A 11 -25.19 8.44 10.52
CA GLU A 11 -25.18 8.84 11.93
C GLU A 11 -25.96 7.86 12.83
N GLY A 12 -26.68 6.90 12.24
CA GLY A 12 -27.39 5.87 12.97
C GLY A 12 -26.46 5.10 13.93
N PRO A 13 -26.93 4.75 15.14
CA PRO A 13 -26.11 4.10 16.18
C PRO A 13 -25.57 2.73 15.77
N ALA A 14 -26.19 2.09 14.75
CA ALA A 14 -25.72 0.83 14.19
C ALA A 14 -24.48 1.00 13.30
N CYS A 15 -24.23 2.20 12.76
CA CYS A 15 -23.14 2.45 11.82
C CYS A 15 -21.82 2.72 12.56
N GLY A 16 -21.87 3.56 13.60
CA GLY A 16 -20.70 3.98 14.36
C GLY A 16 -19.81 4.99 13.63
N PHE A 17 -20.33 5.69 12.61
CA PHE A 17 -19.56 6.67 11.85
C PHE A 17 -19.68 8.07 12.44
N ARG A 18 -18.61 8.85 12.31
CA ARG A 18 -18.66 10.31 12.43
C ARG A 18 -18.88 10.90 11.04
N VAL A 19 -19.95 11.65 10.88
CA VAL A 19 -20.32 12.29 9.62
C VAL A 19 -20.05 13.79 9.71
N GLY A 20 -19.51 14.37 8.64
CA GLY A 20 -19.28 15.80 8.50
C GLY A 20 -19.67 16.26 7.12
N GLN A 21 -20.00 17.55 6.99
CA GLN A 21 -20.40 18.15 5.72
C GLN A 21 -19.71 19.48 5.55
N PHE A 22 -19.22 19.75 4.34
CA PHE A 22 -18.71 21.07 3.98
C PHE A 22 -18.98 21.38 2.50
N PRO A 23 -19.30 22.64 2.16
CA PRO A 23 -19.43 23.05 0.76
C PRO A 23 -18.06 23.18 0.10
N SER A 24 -18.04 22.97 -1.21
CA SER A 24 -16.94 23.36 -2.09
C SER A 24 -16.66 24.87 -2.04
N ILE A 25 -15.48 25.29 -2.54
CA ILE A 25 -15.05 26.69 -2.55
C ILE A 25 -15.96 27.54 -3.45
N ASP A 26 -16.37 26.98 -4.57
CA ASP A 26 -17.32 27.50 -5.56
C ASP A 26 -18.79 27.27 -5.20
N GLN A 27 -19.06 26.52 -4.13
CA GLN A 27 -20.39 26.24 -3.58
C GLN A 27 -21.34 25.48 -4.52
N ASP A 28 -20.82 24.84 -5.56
CA ASP A 28 -21.60 24.02 -6.50
C ASP A 28 -21.67 22.54 -6.06
N GLU A 29 -20.71 22.11 -5.26
CA GLU A 29 -20.64 20.77 -4.66
C GLU A 29 -20.74 20.80 -3.13
N LEU A 30 -21.30 19.73 -2.56
CA LEU A 30 -21.27 19.45 -1.14
C LEU A 30 -20.49 18.16 -0.89
N PHE A 31 -19.49 18.23 -0.02
CA PHE A 31 -18.72 17.08 0.41
C PHE A 31 -19.31 16.49 1.68
N LEU A 32 -19.50 15.17 1.66
CA LEU A 32 -19.86 14.37 2.83
C LEU A 32 -18.62 13.60 3.28
N THR A 33 -18.10 13.94 4.47
CA THR A 33 -17.00 13.20 5.09
C THR A 33 -17.55 12.14 6.02
N VAL A 34 -17.02 10.93 5.93
CA VAL A 34 -17.35 9.83 6.83
C VAL A 34 -16.05 9.33 7.44
N ALA A 35 -15.99 9.29 8.75
CA ALA A 35 -14.83 8.84 9.51
C ALA A 35 -15.23 7.78 10.54
N LEU A 36 -14.25 6.96 10.92
CA LEU A 36 -14.38 5.94 11.95
C LEU A 36 -13.21 6.15 12.91
N ASP A 37 -13.43 6.99 13.92
CA ASP A 37 -12.35 7.47 14.81
C ASP A 37 -12.35 6.78 16.18
N ASP A 38 -13.48 6.22 16.58
CA ASP A 38 -13.62 5.52 17.87
C ASP A 38 -13.01 4.12 17.78
N GLU A 39 -11.94 3.90 18.56
CA GLU A 39 -11.19 2.65 18.58
C GLU A 39 -12.04 1.48 19.08
N GLU A 40 -12.89 1.68 20.10
CA GLU A 40 -13.75 0.61 20.61
C GLU A 40 -14.75 0.16 19.55
N VAL A 41 -15.31 1.13 18.81
CA VAL A 41 -16.21 0.85 17.68
C VAL A 41 -15.47 0.15 16.54
N MET A 42 -14.24 0.57 16.22
CA MET A 42 -13.40 -0.11 15.22
C MET A 42 -13.13 -1.56 15.60
N GLU A 43 -12.82 -1.85 16.86
CA GLU A 43 -12.56 -3.21 17.32
C GLU A 43 -13.82 -4.07 17.31
N ALA A 44 -14.96 -3.51 17.73
CA ALA A 44 -16.25 -4.20 17.67
C ALA A 44 -16.62 -4.57 16.22
N ILE A 45 -16.50 -3.62 15.29
CA ILE A 45 -16.72 -3.86 13.86
C ILE A 45 -15.69 -4.86 13.32
N GLY A 46 -14.42 -4.70 13.68
CA GLY A 46 -13.33 -5.58 13.28
C GLY A 46 -13.60 -7.03 13.66
N GLN A 47 -14.11 -7.26 14.88
CA GLN A 47 -14.48 -8.59 15.35
C GLN A 47 -15.74 -9.12 14.64
N GLU A 48 -16.78 -8.31 14.49
CA GLU A 48 -18.02 -8.70 13.79
C GLU A 48 -17.75 -9.10 12.33
N GLU A 49 -16.81 -8.40 11.69
CA GLU A 49 -16.42 -8.62 10.29
C GLU A 49 -15.32 -9.66 10.11
N GLU A 50 -14.72 -10.17 11.19
CA GLU A 50 -13.48 -10.96 11.15
C GLU A 50 -12.43 -10.28 10.26
N PHE A 51 -12.22 -8.97 10.46
CA PHE A 51 -11.36 -8.17 9.60
C PHE A 51 -9.92 -8.70 9.64
N PRO A 52 -9.22 -8.85 8.50
CA PRO A 52 -7.81 -9.25 8.51
C PRO A 52 -6.95 -8.13 9.12
N ALA A 53 -6.36 -8.39 10.28
CA ALA A 53 -5.51 -7.44 11.01
C ALA A 53 -4.06 -7.91 11.01
N MET A 54 -3.13 -6.96 10.89
CA MET A 54 -1.70 -7.22 10.91
C MET A 54 -1.24 -7.56 12.33
N LEU A 55 -0.34 -8.53 12.48
CA LEU A 55 0.30 -8.82 13.77
C LEU A 55 1.34 -7.74 14.12
N SER A 56 1.49 -7.42 15.40
CA SER A 56 2.53 -6.52 15.90
C SER A 56 3.91 -7.17 15.82
N GLU A 57 4.97 -6.36 15.82
CA GLU A 57 6.35 -6.89 15.84
C GLU A 57 6.62 -7.78 17.06
N GLU A 58 5.99 -7.47 18.18
CA GLU A 58 6.10 -8.19 19.45
C GLU A 58 5.55 -9.62 19.34
N ALA A 59 4.47 -9.81 18.56
CA ALA A 59 3.90 -11.12 18.30
C ALA A 59 4.94 -12.09 17.70
N TYR A 60 5.80 -11.60 16.80
CA TYR A 60 6.88 -12.39 16.20
C TYR A 60 8.08 -12.58 17.14
N ARG A 61 8.23 -11.77 18.20
CA ARG A 61 9.27 -12.02 19.22
C ARG A 61 8.86 -13.18 20.12
N ALA A 62 7.57 -13.29 20.39
CA ALA A 62 7.04 -14.34 21.25
C ALA A 62 6.95 -15.70 20.54
N HIS A 63 6.78 -15.74 19.22
CA HIS A 63 6.51 -16.97 18.47
C HIS A 63 7.48 -17.10 17.29
N ILE A 64 8.15 -18.26 17.20
CA ILE A 64 9.04 -18.61 16.08
C ILE A 64 8.15 -18.66 14.82
N CYS A 65 8.45 -17.84 13.81
CA CYS A 65 7.67 -17.86 12.57
C CYS A 65 7.89 -19.23 11.89
N PRO A 66 6.86 -19.89 11.34
CA PRO A 66 7.04 -21.20 10.69
C PRO A 66 8.05 -21.22 9.53
N THR A 67 8.34 -20.05 8.95
CA THR A 67 9.39 -19.85 7.94
C THR A 67 10.80 -19.66 8.51
N ASP A 68 10.95 -19.50 9.83
CA ASP A 68 12.24 -19.29 10.50
C ASP A 68 13.03 -20.58 10.72
N ASP A 69 12.44 -21.75 10.42
CA ASP A 69 13.14 -23.01 10.46
C ASP A 69 13.26 -23.62 9.07
N SER A 70 14.40 -23.39 8.43
CA SER A 70 14.98 -24.49 7.67
C SER A 70 16.50 -24.44 7.68
N ARG A 71 17.05 -25.18 8.66
CA ARG A 71 18.26 -26.01 8.53
C ARG A 71 19.61 -25.29 8.69
N GLY A 72 20.08 -25.29 9.94
CA GLY A 72 21.50 -25.51 10.26
C GLY A 72 22.34 -24.25 10.36
N GLY A 73 22.36 -23.62 11.54
CA GLY A 73 23.40 -22.62 11.84
C GLY A 73 23.06 -21.57 12.87
N GLY A 74 21.79 -21.42 13.25
CA GLY A 74 21.39 -20.65 14.43
C GLY A 74 21.46 -19.14 14.27
N ILE A 75 20.36 -18.50 14.65
CA ILE A 75 20.15 -17.06 14.80
C ILE A 75 20.01 -16.32 13.46
N PHE A 76 18.75 -16.15 13.03
CA PHE A 76 18.39 -15.03 12.16
C PHE A 76 18.85 -13.75 12.87
N ARG A 77 19.88 -13.10 12.31
CA ARG A 77 20.21 -11.73 12.73
C ARG A 77 19.11 -10.84 12.18
N GLU A 78 18.40 -10.16 13.08
CA GLU A 78 17.55 -9.03 12.72
C GLU A 78 18.42 -8.04 11.93
N SER A 79 18.27 -8.02 10.62
CA SER A 79 18.86 -6.99 9.77
C SER A 79 17.92 -5.80 9.79
N ARG A 80 18.39 -4.69 10.35
CA ARG A 80 17.66 -3.42 10.35
C ARG A 80 17.94 -2.70 9.03
N TYR A 81 16.93 -2.58 8.18
CA TYR A 81 17.02 -1.93 6.87
C TYR A 81 16.34 -0.56 6.90
N GLY A 82 17.01 0.43 7.50
CA GLY A 82 16.45 1.79 7.56
C GLY A 82 15.24 1.93 8.49
N GLU A 83 14.52 3.03 8.31
CA GLU A 83 13.36 3.43 9.13
C GLU A 83 12.11 3.61 8.26
N HIS A 84 10.95 3.19 8.78
CA HIS A 84 9.62 3.47 8.26
C HIS A 84 9.35 4.99 8.23
N ILE A 85 8.26 5.42 7.55
CA ILE A 85 7.87 6.84 7.44
C ILE A 85 7.61 7.49 8.81
N ASP A 86 7.24 6.68 9.81
CA ASP A 86 7.01 7.08 11.19
C ASP A 86 8.26 7.04 12.08
N GLY A 87 9.41 6.65 11.53
CA GLY A 87 10.69 6.54 12.25
C GLY A 87 10.91 5.19 12.95
N THR A 88 10.02 4.21 12.79
CA THR A 88 10.23 2.88 13.35
C THR A 88 11.23 2.06 12.52
N PRO A 89 12.16 1.31 13.12
CA PRO A 89 13.18 0.57 12.36
C PRO A 89 12.55 -0.59 11.57
N HIS A 90 12.91 -0.75 10.29
CA HIS A 90 12.46 -1.92 9.50
C HIS A 90 13.08 -3.21 10.07
N THR A 91 12.25 -4.24 10.22
CA THR A 91 12.69 -5.60 10.56
C THR A 91 12.40 -6.57 9.41
N ASN A 92 13.23 -7.60 9.24
CA ASN A 92 13.10 -8.62 8.19
C ASN A 92 11.93 -9.61 8.42
N ARG A 93 10.90 -9.19 9.15
CA ARG A 93 9.78 -10.04 9.58
C ARG A 93 8.62 -9.87 8.62
N TYR A 94 8.10 -10.98 8.11
CA TYR A 94 6.98 -10.95 7.17
C TYR A 94 5.70 -10.53 7.90
N PRO A 95 4.93 -9.56 7.36
CA PRO A 95 3.65 -9.17 7.93
C PRO A 95 2.61 -10.28 7.71
N GLY A 96 2.47 -11.14 8.71
CA GLY A 96 1.36 -12.03 8.93
C GLY A 96 0.09 -11.27 9.31
N TYR A 97 -1.01 -11.74 8.72
CA TYR A 97 -2.37 -11.27 9.01
C TYR A 97 -3.16 -12.38 9.69
N VAL A 98 -3.93 -12.01 10.71
CA VAL A 98 -4.87 -12.91 11.39
C VAL A 98 -6.26 -12.29 11.36
N ARG A 99 -7.30 -13.11 11.58
CA ARG A 99 -8.65 -12.57 11.75
C ARG A 99 -8.71 -11.79 13.05
N PHE A 100 -9.22 -10.57 12.99
CA PHE A 100 -9.36 -9.72 14.15
C PHE A 100 -10.28 -10.38 15.17
N HIS A 101 -9.80 -10.46 16.40
CA HIS A 101 -10.54 -10.97 17.54
C HIS A 101 -10.03 -10.26 18.79
N LEU A 102 -10.92 -9.78 19.68
CA LEU A 102 -10.54 -8.99 20.85
C LEU A 102 -9.50 -9.69 21.75
N ARG A 103 -9.58 -11.02 21.85
CA ARG A 103 -8.57 -11.86 22.56
C ARG A 103 -7.14 -11.70 22.07
N PHE A 104 -6.94 -11.28 20.83
CA PHE A 104 -5.61 -11.10 20.23
C PHE A 104 -5.22 -9.62 20.15
N ARG A 105 -6.00 -8.68 20.71
CA ARG A 105 -5.74 -7.24 20.60
C ARG A 105 -4.30 -6.85 20.93
N GLU A 106 -3.73 -7.42 21.98
CA GLU A 106 -2.37 -7.10 22.46
C GLU A 106 -1.26 -7.52 21.48
N ILE A 107 -1.52 -8.52 20.63
CA ILE A 107 -0.55 -9.02 19.64
C ILE A 107 -0.81 -8.47 18.23
N LEU A 108 -1.82 -7.61 18.07
CA LEU A 108 -2.13 -6.96 16.80
C LEU A 108 -1.40 -5.63 16.69
N ALA A 109 -1.00 -5.29 15.47
CA ALA A 109 -0.50 -3.97 15.16
C ALA A 109 -1.63 -2.95 15.31
N PRO A 110 -1.30 -1.70 15.68
CA PRO A 110 -2.30 -0.63 15.71
C PRO A 110 -2.88 -0.39 14.32
N TRP A 111 -4.16 0.00 14.27
CA TRP A 111 -4.87 0.30 13.03
C TRP A 111 -4.17 1.40 12.22
N ASN A 112 -3.60 1.04 11.07
CA ASN A 112 -3.08 2.02 10.12
C ASN A 112 -4.21 2.70 9.32
N GLU A 113 -3.94 3.83 8.70
CA GLU A 113 -4.96 4.62 8.00
C GLU A 113 -5.62 3.83 6.85
N ALA A 114 -4.83 3.06 6.09
CA ALA A 114 -5.34 2.21 5.02
C ALA A 114 -6.32 1.13 5.54
N GLU A 115 -6.02 0.52 6.68
CA GLU A 115 -6.89 -0.47 7.35
C GLU A 115 -8.16 0.18 7.86
N ARG A 116 -8.07 1.38 8.48
CA ARG A 116 -9.25 2.15 8.92
C ARG A 116 -10.17 2.45 7.74
N ILE A 117 -9.63 2.90 6.62
CA ILE A 117 -10.39 3.15 5.38
C ILE A 117 -11.02 1.87 4.84
N ARG A 118 -10.30 0.75 4.86
CA ARG A 118 -10.83 -0.57 4.41
C ARG A 118 -11.95 -1.05 5.32
N LEU A 119 -11.80 -0.93 6.63
CA LEU A 119 -12.81 -1.27 7.63
C LEU A 119 -14.05 -0.39 7.46
N LEU A 120 -13.86 0.92 7.33
CA LEU A 120 -14.91 1.90 7.03
C LEU A 120 -15.68 1.52 5.77
N ARG A 121 -14.99 1.31 4.64
CA ARG A 121 -15.63 0.92 3.36
C ARG A 121 -16.34 -0.43 3.45
N ARG A 122 -15.79 -1.39 4.20
CA ARG A 122 -16.44 -2.68 4.44
C ARG A 122 -17.73 -2.50 5.23
N ARG A 123 -17.71 -1.70 6.29
CA ARG A 123 -18.90 -1.39 7.09
C ARG A 123 -19.94 -0.63 6.29
N MET A 124 -19.56 0.42 5.54
CA MET A 124 -20.47 1.20 4.71
C MET A 124 -21.22 0.34 3.69
N ARG A 125 -20.55 -0.67 3.10
CA ARG A 125 -21.17 -1.60 2.12
C ARG A 125 -22.31 -2.43 2.69
N LYS A 126 -22.40 -2.62 4.01
CA LYS A 126 -23.55 -3.30 4.64
C LYS A 126 -24.83 -2.46 4.57
N PHE A 127 -24.70 -1.14 4.58
CA PHE A 127 -25.84 -0.22 4.61
C PHE A 127 -26.17 0.35 3.23
N VAL A 128 -25.14 0.67 2.44
CA VAL A 128 -25.30 1.40 1.18
C VAL A 128 -24.41 0.82 0.09
N LYS A 129 -24.99 0.60 -1.09
CA LYS A 129 -24.25 0.26 -2.31
C LYS A 129 -23.67 1.54 -2.92
N LEU A 130 -22.49 1.94 -2.45
CA LEU A 130 -21.83 3.20 -2.85
C LEU A 130 -21.68 3.35 -4.38
N HIS A 131 -21.46 2.26 -5.12
CA HIS A 131 -21.36 2.32 -6.58
C HIS A 131 -22.68 2.69 -7.25
N ARG A 132 -23.83 2.21 -6.73
CA ARG A 132 -25.16 2.57 -7.25
C ARG A 132 -25.47 4.04 -7.04
N LEU A 133 -25.05 4.61 -5.90
CA LEU A 133 -25.21 6.05 -5.68
C LEU A 133 -24.52 6.89 -6.76
N VAL A 134 -23.36 6.45 -7.23
CA VAL A 134 -22.63 7.13 -8.31
C VAL A 134 -23.28 6.88 -9.67
N GLU A 135 -23.65 5.63 -9.97
CA GLU A 135 -24.32 5.26 -11.24
C GLU A 135 -25.67 5.97 -11.42
N GLU A 136 -26.43 6.15 -10.34
CA GLU A 136 -27.74 6.82 -10.36
C GLU A 136 -27.62 8.35 -10.30
N GLY A 137 -26.40 8.90 -10.23
CA GLY A 137 -26.15 10.35 -10.17
C GLY A 137 -26.52 11.00 -8.83
N ILE A 138 -26.74 10.21 -7.78
CA ILE A 138 -26.99 10.71 -6.42
C ILE A 138 -25.70 11.27 -5.81
N ALA A 139 -24.57 10.60 -6.06
CA ALA A 139 -23.24 11.04 -5.66
C ALA A 139 -22.38 11.26 -6.91
N LYS A 140 -21.63 12.37 -6.96
CA LYS A 140 -20.71 12.62 -8.09
C LYS A 140 -19.55 11.62 -8.11
N GLN A 141 -18.96 11.37 -6.94
CA GLN A 141 -17.82 10.48 -6.76
C GLN A 141 -17.66 10.05 -5.31
N VAL A 142 -16.99 8.92 -5.09
CA VAL A 142 -16.60 8.44 -3.76
C VAL A 142 -15.10 8.15 -3.76
N PHE A 143 -14.35 8.88 -2.95
CA PHE A 143 -12.90 8.77 -2.86
C PHE A 143 -12.44 8.83 -1.40
N CYS A 144 -11.20 8.40 -1.16
CA CYS A 144 -10.56 8.49 0.16
C CYS A 144 -9.75 9.79 0.22
N ALA A 145 -9.84 10.51 1.32
CA ALA A 145 -9.03 11.71 1.52
C ALA A 145 -7.56 11.28 1.72
N HIS A 146 -6.65 12.00 1.07
CA HIS A 146 -5.21 11.75 1.21
C HIS A 146 -4.62 12.67 2.28
N HIS A 147 -3.79 12.10 3.15
CA HIS A 147 -2.95 12.92 4.02
C HIS A 147 -1.75 13.49 3.23
N TRP A 148 -1.85 14.77 2.85
CA TRP A 148 -0.86 15.44 1.99
C TRP A 148 0.56 15.45 2.57
N HIS A 149 0.66 15.50 3.90
CA HIS A 149 1.94 15.50 4.58
C HIS A 149 2.72 14.20 4.33
N ASP A 150 2.05 13.05 4.40
CA ASP A 150 2.70 11.75 4.21
C ASP A 150 3.10 11.54 2.75
N LEU A 151 2.28 11.98 1.79
CA LEU A 151 2.66 12.01 0.38
C LEU A 151 3.89 12.90 0.13
N THR A 152 3.98 14.02 0.85
CA THR A 152 5.12 14.93 0.73
C THR A 152 6.39 14.30 1.29
N LYS A 153 6.31 13.60 2.43
CA LYS A 153 7.43 12.79 2.96
C LYS A 153 7.83 11.71 1.97
N PHE A 154 6.85 11.00 1.42
CA PHE A 154 7.09 9.93 0.46
C PHE A 154 7.82 10.41 -0.80
N ARG A 155 7.45 11.60 -1.30
CA ARG A 155 8.13 12.27 -2.41
C ARG A 155 9.53 12.77 -2.05
N ARG A 156 9.68 13.47 -0.92
CA ARG A 156 10.92 14.19 -0.57
C ARG A 156 11.99 13.29 0.03
N GLU A 157 11.61 12.40 0.93
CA GLU A 157 12.54 11.61 1.74
C GLU A 157 12.85 10.27 1.05
N LYS A 158 11.82 9.60 0.52
CA LYS A 158 11.97 8.28 -0.12
C LYS A 158 12.23 8.36 -1.62
N ARG A 159 12.21 9.57 -2.22
CA ARG A 159 12.45 9.84 -3.66
C ARG A 159 11.63 8.96 -4.61
N TRP A 160 10.44 8.51 -4.17
CA TRP A 160 9.68 7.48 -4.87
C TRP A 160 9.29 7.86 -6.30
N ASN A 161 8.99 9.14 -6.53
CA ASN A 161 8.61 9.67 -7.84
C ASN A 161 9.64 10.66 -8.41
N ASP A 162 10.90 10.53 -8.02
CA ASP A 162 11.98 11.36 -8.54
C ASP A 162 12.42 10.86 -9.93
N PRO A 163 12.25 11.63 -11.01
CA PRO A 163 12.71 11.22 -12.34
C PRO A 163 14.23 11.03 -12.40
N PHE A 164 14.99 11.65 -11.50
CA PHE A 164 16.44 11.45 -11.42
C PHE A 164 16.83 10.15 -10.71
N ALA A 165 15.86 9.43 -10.12
CA ALA A 165 16.05 8.11 -9.54
C ALA A 165 15.90 6.97 -10.56
N LEU A 166 15.79 7.25 -11.87
CA LEU A 166 15.71 6.22 -12.93
C LEU A 166 16.88 5.21 -12.91
N LEU A 167 18.04 5.62 -12.41
CA LEU A 167 19.24 4.76 -12.28
C LEU A 167 19.40 4.18 -10.87
N GLN A 168 18.49 4.50 -9.95
CA GLN A 168 18.55 3.97 -8.59
C GLN A 168 18.12 2.50 -8.62
N TRP A 169 18.94 1.66 -7.99
CA TRP A 169 18.56 0.26 -7.81
C TRP A 169 17.26 0.18 -6.99
N PRO A 170 16.28 -0.66 -7.37
CA PRO A 170 15.02 -0.74 -6.62
C PRO A 170 15.32 -1.09 -5.17
N SER A 171 14.97 -0.22 -4.22
CA SER A 171 15.14 -0.50 -2.79
C SER A 171 14.02 -1.41 -2.29
N GLU A 172 14.32 -2.23 -1.30
CA GLU A 172 13.36 -3.12 -0.64
C GLU A 172 12.49 -2.38 0.40
N GLU A 173 12.91 -1.18 0.83
CA GLU A 173 12.19 -0.36 1.83
C GLU A 173 10.95 0.34 1.25
N ILE A 174 10.92 0.60 -0.06
CA ILE A 174 9.85 1.38 -0.70
C ILE A 174 8.50 0.62 -0.66
N PRO A 175 8.42 -0.66 -1.05
CA PRO A 175 7.16 -1.43 -0.98
C PRO A 175 6.50 -1.45 0.41
N ASP A 176 7.28 -1.54 1.47
CA ASP A 176 6.77 -1.55 2.86
C ASP A 176 6.13 -0.20 3.22
N CYS A 177 6.76 0.91 2.81
CA CYS A 177 6.19 2.25 2.98
C CYS A 177 4.91 2.41 2.14
N ILE A 178 4.88 1.84 0.93
CA ILE A 178 3.66 1.79 0.08
C ILE A 178 2.57 0.97 0.77
N GLN A 179 2.92 -0.11 1.46
CA GLN A 179 1.96 -0.96 2.17
C GLN A 179 1.25 -0.20 3.27
N LEU A 180 1.99 0.56 4.08
CA LEU A 180 1.42 1.35 5.16
C LEU A 180 0.46 2.44 4.65
N TYR A 181 0.76 3.06 3.51
CA TYR A 181 -0.04 4.16 2.97
C TYR A 181 -1.18 3.72 2.04
N PHE A 182 -0.89 2.86 1.06
CA PHE A 182 -1.85 2.42 0.04
C PHE A 182 -2.50 1.06 0.34
N GLY A 183 -1.93 0.30 1.26
CA GLY A 183 -2.35 -1.06 1.57
C GLY A 183 -1.56 -2.15 0.82
N PRO A 184 -1.82 -3.43 1.17
CA PRO A 184 -1.01 -4.56 0.74
C PRO A 184 -1.10 -4.86 -0.76
N ASP A 185 -2.24 -4.63 -1.41
CA ASP A 185 -2.42 -4.96 -2.83
C ASP A 185 -1.52 -4.09 -3.73
N VAL A 186 -1.45 -2.79 -3.42
CA VAL A 186 -0.59 -1.84 -4.14
C VAL A 186 0.88 -2.11 -3.83
N ALA A 187 1.21 -2.37 -2.57
CA ALA A 187 2.58 -2.74 -2.18
C ALA A 187 3.06 -4.01 -2.87
N PHE A 188 2.20 -5.03 -2.96
CA PHE A 188 2.51 -6.28 -3.66
C PHE A 188 2.81 -6.05 -5.14
N PHE A 189 2.03 -5.19 -5.81
CA PHE A 189 2.32 -4.80 -7.19
C PHE A 189 3.73 -4.22 -7.34
N PHE A 190 4.12 -3.28 -6.48
CA PHE A 190 5.46 -2.67 -6.55
C PHE A 190 6.57 -3.65 -6.16
N HIS A 191 6.31 -4.54 -5.20
CA HIS A 191 7.25 -5.60 -4.84
C HIS A 191 7.50 -6.54 -6.04
N TRP A 192 6.42 -6.99 -6.68
CA TRP A 192 6.51 -7.82 -7.88
C TRP A 192 7.18 -7.07 -9.05
N PHE A 193 6.84 -5.80 -9.26
CA PHE A 193 7.46 -4.97 -10.30
C PHE A 193 8.97 -4.80 -10.09
N ASN A 194 9.41 -4.56 -8.86
CA ASN A 194 10.83 -4.50 -8.51
C ASN A 194 11.55 -5.84 -8.77
N ALA A 195 10.94 -6.95 -8.38
CA ALA A 195 11.49 -8.28 -8.67
C ALA A 195 11.58 -8.53 -10.19
N TYR A 196 10.50 -8.24 -10.92
CA TYR A 196 10.42 -8.44 -12.36
C TYR A 196 11.47 -7.62 -13.12
N THR A 197 11.61 -6.33 -12.80
CA THR A 197 12.61 -5.46 -13.42
C THR A 197 14.05 -5.89 -13.12
N ARG A 198 14.34 -6.33 -11.88
CA ARG A 198 15.64 -6.93 -11.54
C ARG A 198 15.94 -8.16 -12.38
N TRP A 199 14.96 -9.05 -12.57
CA TRP A 199 15.13 -10.26 -13.38
C TRP A 199 15.25 -9.99 -14.88
N LEU A 200 14.64 -8.91 -15.41
CA LEU A 200 14.81 -8.48 -16.79
C LEU A 200 16.20 -7.91 -17.09
N LEU A 201 16.93 -7.44 -16.08
CA LEU A 201 18.27 -6.91 -16.28
C LEU A 201 19.26 -7.99 -16.75
N CYS A 202 19.13 -9.21 -16.23
CA CYS A 202 19.97 -10.34 -16.62
C CYS A 202 19.92 -10.66 -18.13
N PRO A 203 18.75 -10.95 -18.74
CA PRO A 203 18.68 -11.18 -20.18
C PRO A 203 19.03 -9.92 -20.99
N ALA A 204 18.74 -8.72 -20.50
CA ALA A 204 19.16 -7.48 -21.17
C ALA A 204 20.69 -7.41 -21.30
N ILE A 205 21.42 -7.65 -20.20
CA ILE A 205 22.89 -7.69 -20.20
C ILE A 205 23.43 -8.82 -21.09
N LEU A 206 22.85 -10.02 -21.01
CA LEU A 206 23.27 -11.16 -21.84
C LEU A 206 22.99 -10.96 -23.34
N SER A 207 21.94 -10.20 -23.69
CA SER A 207 21.59 -9.91 -25.08
C SER A 207 22.49 -8.85 -25.72
N MET A 208 23.08 -7.94 -24.93
CA MET A 208 23.91 -6.84 -25.46
C MET A 208 25.12 -7.33 -26.27
N PRO A 209 25.94 -8.31 -25.81
CA PRO A 209 27.04 -8.84 -26.61
C PRO A 209 26.61 -9.47 -27.92
N ILE A 210 25.50 -10.23 -27.92
CA ILE A 210 24.95 -10.88 -29.12
C ILE A 210 24.55 -9.80 -30.13
N PHE A 211 23.82 -8.79 -29.67
CA PHE A 211 23.42 -7.66 -30.50
C PHE A 211 24.63 -6.91 -31.07
N LEU A 212 25.66 -6.64 -30.25
CA LEU A 212 26.88 -5.97 -30.71
C LEU A 212 27.66 -6.82 -31.73
N GLN A 213 27.74 -8.14 -31.53
CA GLN A 213 28.38 -9.05 -32.48
C GLN A 213 27.68 -9.03 -33.84
N GLU A 214 26.35 -9.09 -33.85
CA GLU A 214 25.55 -9.00 -35.07
C GLU A 214 25.74 -7.65 -35.79
N GLN A 215 25.77 -6.54 -35.04
CA GLN A 215 26.03 -5.21 -35.62
C GLN A 215 27.44 -5.07 -36.21
N VAL A 216 28.44 -5.68 -35.59
CA VAL A 216 29.82 -5.71 -36.13
C VAL A 216 29.90 -6.56 -37.39
N ALA A 217 29.26 -7.75 -37.40
CA ALA A 217 29.25 -8.65 -38.55
C ALA A 217 28.44 -8.08 -39.74
N ALA A 218 27.39 -7.31 -39.48
CA ALA A 218 26.53 -6.72 -40.49
C ALA A 218 27.13 -5.47 -41.17
N ARG A 219 28.20 -4.87 -40.64
CA ARG A 219 28.89 -3.76 -41.33
C ARG A 219 29.65 -4.34 -42.53
N PRO A 220 29.21 -4.11 -43.78
CA PRO A 220 30.02 -4.49 -44.93
C PRO A 220 31.37 -3.81 -44.77
N MET A 221 32.44 -4.59 -44.87
CA MET A 221 33.81 -4.08 -44.83
C MET A 221 33.98 -3.20 -46.07
N SER A 222 33.60 -1.91 -45.98
CA SER A 222 33.93 -0.91 -46.99
C SER A 222 35.42 -0.63 -46.83
N TRP A 223 36.23 -1.59 -47.25
CA TRP A 223 37.63 -1.36 -47.59
C TRP A 223 37.62 -0.19 -48.54
N GLY A 224 38.18 0.93 -48.08
CA GLY A 224 38.32 2.13 -48.87
C GLY A 224 38.88 1.74 -50.23
N GLY A 225 38.11 2.06 -51.27
CA GLY A 225 38.67 2.27 -52.60
C GLY A 225 39.63 3.45 -52.52
N LEU A 226 40.85 3.20 -52.06
CA LEU A 226 42.03 3.91 -52.50
C LEU A 226 42.56 3.14 -53.71
N THR A 227 41.82 3.21 -54.82
CA THR A 227 42.43 2.99 -56.14
C THR A 227 43.07 4.33 -56.55
N PRO A 228 44.39 4.38 -56.77
CA PRO A 228 45.08 5.55 -57.31
C PRO A 228 44.66 5.87 -58.76
#